data_AF-A0A4U0UEZ9-F1
#
_entry.id   AF-A0A4U0UEZ9-F1
#
_cell.length_a   1.000
_cell.length_b   1.000
_cell.length_c   1.000
_cell.angle_alpha   90.00
_cell.angle_beta   90.00
_cell.angle_gamma   90.00
#
_symmetry.space_group_name_H-M   'P 1'
#
loop_
_entity.id
_entity.type
_entity.pdbx_description
1 polymer ?
#
loop_
_entity_poly.entity_id
_entity_poly.type
_entity_poly.pdbx_seq_one_letter_code
_entity_poly.pdbx_strand_id
1 'polypeptide(L)'
;MVELTTWFPGLPASFVVPTPILRAVRNGFTREELAEMQLRAVSGLDDKSRTTAVNRIQQQISKAGKLEDPGAPDRWNTEAYVRHAGLQHDMTANAWKQKCEYGDRDAEWTDMKLVEIAQAVPAQNWPTGNDRLLVTACLEYAVARPWLELDTTQWAVIIQNHFRDLVLPPAPTAPNTNRDTEAHNCLFS
;
A
#
# COMPACT_ATOMS: atom_id res chain seq x y z
N MET A 1 4.58 2.20 0.22
CA MET A 1 4.14 0.91 -0.33
C MET A 1 4.36 -0.21 0.66
N VAL A 2 5.59 -0.43 1.13
CA VAL A 2 5.91 -1.46 2.13
C VAL A 2 4.95 -1.46 3.33
N GLU A 3 4.79 -0.32 4.01
CA GLU A 3 3.90 -0.24 5.18
C GLU A 3 2.44 -0.60 4.84
N LEU A 4 1.92 -0.13 3.70
CA LEU A 4 0.55 -0.46 3.26
C LEU A 4 0.41 -1.94 2.89
N THR A 5 1.41 -2.53 2.23
CA THR A 5 1.40 -3.96 1.87
C THR A 5 1.58 -4.87 3.08
N THR A 6 2.27 -4.41 4.12
CA THR A 6 2.45 -5.16 5.36
C THR A 6 1.17 -5.22 6.16
N TRP A 7 0.51 -4.09 6.37
CA TRP A 7 -0.69 -4.00 7.24
C TRP A 7 -1.99 -4.36 6.55
N PHE A 8 -2.03 -4.25 5.22
CA PHE A 8 -3.21 -4.62 4.43
C PHE A 8 -2.86 -5.67 3.35
N PRO A 9 -2.29 -6.83 3.71
CA PRO A 9 -1.72 -7.83 2.78
C PRO A 9 -2.79 -8.68 2.09
N GLY A 10 -3.91 -8.91 2.77
CA GLY A 10 -5.00 -9.80 2.33
C GLY A 10 -6.29 -9.08 1.95
N LEU A 11 -6.42 -7.80 2.26
CA LEU A 11 -7.59 -7.04 1.82
C LEU A 11 -7.49 -6.87 0.30
N PRO A 12 -8.61 -7.01 -0.42
CA PRO A 12 -8.76 -6.40 -1.75
C PRO A 12 -8.35 -4.90 -1.75
N ALA A 13 -8.27 -4.28 -0.56
CA ALA A 13 -8.22 -2.86 -0.25
C ALA A 13 -6.88 -2.12 -0.35
N SER A 14 -5.70 -2.75 -0.17
CA SER A 14 -4.43 -2.00 -0.31
C SER A 14 -4.25 -1.40 -1.72
N PHE A 15 -4.99 -1.96 -2.69
CA PHE A 15 -5.14 -1.45 -4.05
C PHE A 15 -6.61 -1.32 -4.50
N VAL A 16 -7.55 -1.12 -3.55
CA VAL A 16 -8.93 -0.72 -3.93
C VAL A 16 -8.89 0.63 -4.63
N VAL A 17 -8.02 1.52 -4.15
CA VAL A 17 -7.73 2.77 -4.84
C VAL A 17 -6.81 2.46 -6.02
N PRO A 18 -7.15 2.87 -7.26
CA PRO A 18 -6.32 2.66 -8.44
C PRO A 18 -4.92 3.29 -8.34
N THR A 19 -4.82 4.45 -7.71
CA THR A 19 -3.58 5.25 -7.70
C THR A 19 -2.40 4.58 -7.00
N PRO A 20 -2.54 3.97 -5.80
CA PRO A 20 -1.44 3.24 -5.16
C PRO A 20 -0.82 2.12 -6.01
N ILE A 21 -1.62 1.32 -6.74
CA ILE A 21 -1.06 0.20 -7.53
C ILE A 21 -0.33 0.71 -8.77
N LEU A 22 -0.88 1.74 -9.41
CA LEU A 22 -0.25 2.38 -10.56
C LEU A 22 1.04 3.11 -10.15
N ARG A 23 1.06 3.72 -8.96
CA ARG A 23 2.28 4.28 -8.39
C ARG A 23 3.34 3.21 -8.16
N ALA A 24 2.98 2.06 -7.62
CA ALA A 24 3.94 0.98 -7.39
C ALA A 24 4.61 0.54 -8.69
N VAL A 25 3.82 0.24 -9.74
CA VAL A 25 4.39 -0.16 -11.04
C VAL A 25 5.17 0.97 -11.71
N ARG A 26 4.72 2.23 -11.58
CA ARG A 26 5.46 3.41 -12.06
C ARG A 26 6.81 3.55 -11.39
N ASN A 27 6.98 3.06 -10.17
CA ASN A 27 8.25 3.12 -9.43
C ASN A 27 9.02 1.79 -9.46
N GLY A 28 8.76 0.95 -10.46
CA GLY A 28 9.58 -0.22 -10.77
C GLY A 28 9.17 -1.50 -10.08
N PHE A 29 8.11 -1.50 -9.28
CA PHE A 29 7.64 -2.74 -8.66
C PHE A 29 6.98 -3.67 -9.66
N THR A 30 7.48 -4.89 -9.69
CA THR A 30 6.85 -6.01 -10.39
C THR A 30 5.66 -6.54 -9.60
N ARG A 31 4.74 -7.21 -10.30
CA ARG A 31 3.61 -7.89 -9.65
C ARG A 31 4.08 -9.03 -8.74
N GLU A 32 5.20 -9.66 -9.06
CA GLU A 32 5.84 -10.71 -8.27
C GLU A 32 6.38 -10.16 -6.95
N GLU A 33 7.08 -9.02 -6.96
CA GLU A 33 7.56 -8.35 -5.74
C GLU A 33 6.39 -7.90 -4.87
N LEU A 34 5.34 -7.31 -5.45
CA LEU A 34 4.13 -6.90 -4.73
C LEU A 34 3.40 -8.10 -4.09
N ALA A 35 3.32 -9.22 -4.81
CA ALA A 35 2.73 -10.45 -4.28
C ALA A 35 3.55 -10.99 -3.10
N GLU A 36 4.87 -10.99 -3.25
CA GLU A 36 5.79 -11.48 -2.23
C GLU A 36 5.75 -10.62 -0.97
N MET A 37 5.75 -9.29 -1.10
CA MET A 37 5.58 -8.37 0.03
C MET A 37 4.27 -8.63 0.81
N GLN A 38 3.15 -8.81 0.11
CA GLN A 38 1.86 -9.12 0.74
C GLN A 38 1.87 -10.48 1.46
N LEU A 39 2.43 -11.52 0.84
CA LEU A 39 2.39 -12.88 1.40
C LEU A 39 3.39 -13.09 2.52
N ARG A 40 4.59 -12.49 2.43
CA ARG A 40 5.61 -12.57 3.49
C ARG A 40 5.13 -11.90 4.77
N ALA A 41 4.43 -10.77 4.67
CA ALA A 41 3.89 -10.07 5.83
C ALA A 41 3.06 -10.99 6.73
N VAL A 42 2.27 -11.89 6.14
CA VAL A 42 1.37 -12.82 6.85
C VAL A 42 1.90 -14.26 6.93
N SER A 43 3.18 -14.48 6.64
CA SER A 43 3.78 -15.83 6.58
C SER A 43 3.03 -16.82 5.66
N GLY A 44 2.37 -16.31 4.61
CA GLY A 44 1.55 -17.07 3.66
C GLY A 44 2.25 -17.34 2.33
N LEU A 45 3.59 -17.24 2.29
CA LEU A 45 4.35 -17.41 1.05
C LEU A 45 4.53 -18.91 0.73
N ASP A 46 3.68 -19.42 -0.15
CA ASP A 46 3.84 -20.70 -0.84
C ASP A 46 3.59 -20.52 -2.35
N ASP A 47 4.00 -21.49 -3.17
CA ASP A 47 3.93 -21.40 -4.64
C ASP A 47 2.51 -21.17 -5.19
N LYS A 48 1.51 -21.79 -4.55
CA LYS A 48 0.11 -21.65 -4.96
C LYS A 48 -0.42 -20.27 -4.59
N SER A 49 -0.20 -19.85 -3.34
CA SER A 49 -0.59 -18.53 -2.84
C SER A 49 0.08 -17.41 -3.63
N ARG A 50 1.37 -17.57 -3.97
CA ARG A 50 2.13 -16.65 -4.82
C ARG A 50 1.51 -16.52 -6.20
N THR A 51 1.22 -17.63 -6.87
CA THR A 51 0.59 -17.63 -8.19
C THR A 51 -0.76 -16.91 -8.17
N THR A 52 -1.60 -17.19 -7.16
CA THR A 52 -2.89 -16.52 -6.99
C THR A 52 -2.73 -15.02 -6.75
N ALA A 53 -1.80 -14.61 -5.89
CA ALA A 53 -1.54 -13.21 -5.59
C ALA A 53 -1.02 -12.44 -6.81
N VAL A 54 -0.10 -13.02 -7.58
CA VAL A 54 0.43 -12.44 -8.83
C VAL A 54 -0.68 -12.19 -9.84
N ASN A 55 -1.55 -13.18 -10.07
CA ASN A 55 -2.68 -13.05 -11.00
C ASN A 55 -3.66 -11.96 -10.53
N ARG A 56 -3.94 -11.90 -9.22
CA ARG A 56 -4.77 -10.85 -8.62
C ARG A 56 -4.18 -9.46 -8.85
N ILE A 57 -2.89 -9.27 -8.57
CA ILE A 57 -2.19 -7.98 -8.74
C ILE A 57 -2.19 -7.57 -10.21
N GLN A 58 -1.95 -8.50 -11.13
CA GLN A 58 -2.04 -8.22 -12.58
C GLN A 58 -3.43 -7.70 -12.97
N GLN A 59 -4.50 -8.33 -12.48
CA GLN A 59 -5.86 -7.87 -12.75
C GLN A 59 -6.11 -6.48 -12.16
N GLN A 60 -5.63 -6.21 -10.94
CA GLN A 60 -5.76 -4.90 -10.31
C GLN A 60 -5.03 -3.82 -11.11
N ILE A 61 -3.80 -4.07 -11.57
CA ILE A 61 -3.03 -3.14 -12.41
C ILE A 61 -3.79 -2.85 -13.70
N SER A 62 -4.28 -3.88 -14.38
CA SER A 62 -5.01 -3.71 -15.64
C SER A 62 -6.31 -2.92 -15.46
N LYS A 63 -7.06 -3.17 -14.38
CA LYS A 63 -8.30 -2.45 -14.09
C LYS A 63 -8.01 -0.99 -13.73
N ALA A 64 -7.05 -0.75 -12.84
CA ALA A 64 -6.64 0.59 -12.46
C ALA A 64 -6.17 1.41 -13.67
N GLY A 65 -5.36 0.80 -14.54
CA GLY A 65 -4.87 1.44 -15.75
C GLY A 65 -5.97 1.89 -16.70
N LYS A 66 -6.98 1.04 -16.92
CA LYS A 66 -8.15 1.39 -17.76
C LYS A 66 -9.02 2.50 -17.17
N LEU A 67 -9.02 2.67 -15.84
CA LEU A 67 -9.72 3.77 -15.19
C LEU A 67 -8.97 5.10 -15.40
N GLU A 68 -7.64 5.08 -15.28
CA GLU A 68 -6.78 6.25 -15.50
C GLU A 68 -6.68 6.65 -16.98
N ASP A 69 -6.70 5.68 -17.89
CA ASP A 69 -6.68 5.90 -19.34
C ASP A 69 -7.84 5.14 -20.01
N PRO A 70 -9.05 5.73 -20.06
CA PRO A 70 -10.22 5.11 -20.70
C PRO A 70 -10.05 4.87 -22.21
N GLY A 71 -9.09 5.54 -22.85
CA GLY A 71 -8.75 5.36 -24.26
C GLY A 71 -7.75 4.23 -24.51
N ALA A 72 -7.25 3.58 -23.45
CA ALA A 72 -6.28 2.50 -23.57
C ALA A 72 -6.86 1.31 -24.35
N PRO A 73 -6.03 0.61 -25.15
CA PRO A 73 -6.46 -0.58 -25.88
C PRO A 73 -6.95 -1.68 -24.92
N ASP A 74 -7.76 -2.60 -25.43
CA ASP A 74 -8.34 -3.71 -24.65
C ASP A 74 -7.30 -4.48 -23.83
N ARG A 75 -6.08 -4.60 -24.37
CA ARG A 75 -4.92 -5.12 -23.69
C ARG A 75 -4.11 -3.99 -23.05
N TRP A 76 -4.23 -3.85 -21.74
CA TRP A 76 -3.42 -2.93 -20.95
C TRP A 76 -1.92 -3.22 -21.12
N ASN A 77 -1.13 -2.18 -21.37
CA ASN A 77 0.33 -2.27 -21.48
C ASN A 77 0.99 -1.41 -20.40
N THR A 78 1.38 -2.06 -19.30
CA THR A 78 2.03 -1.40 -18.16
C THR A 78 3.33 -0.69 -18.55
N GLU A 79 4.15 -1.28 -19.41
CA GLU A 79 5.44 -0.68 -19.80
C GLU A 79 5.24 0.61 -20.60
N ALA A 80 4.29 0.61 -21.54
CA ALA A 80 3.96 1.79 -22.32
C ALA A 80 3.39 2.90 -21.43
N TYR A 81 2.51 2.55 -20.49
CA TYR A 81 1.97 3.48 -19.50
C TYR A 81 3.07 4.09 -18.63
N VAL A 82 3.96 3.28 -18.06
CA VAL A 82 5.06 3.76 -17.20
C VAL A 82 5.98 4.70 -17.98
N ARG A 83 6.28 4.39 -19.26
CA ARG A 83 7.09 5.25 -20.12
C ARG A 83 6.43 6.60 -20.41
N HIS A 84 5.11 6.62 -20.58
CA HIS A 84 4.36 7.84 -20.87
C HIS A 84 4.09 8.69 -19.61
N ALA A 85 3.60 8.06 -18.54
CA ALA A 85 3.26 8.73 -17.29
C ALA A 85 4.49 9.13 -16.47
N GLY A 86 5.64 8.47 -16.68
CA GLY A 86 6.86 8.68 -15.90
C GLY A 86 6.73 8.16 -14.47
N LEU A 87 7.79 8.35 -13.68
CA LEU A 87 7.80 7.98 -12.27
C LEU A 87 6.81 8.84 -11.45
N GLN A 88 6.37 8.35 -10.29
CA GLN A 88 5.48 9.10 -9.39
C GLN A 88 6.14 9.28 -8.02
N HIS A 89 6.55 10.51 -7.74
CA HIS A 89 7.33 10.89 -6.55
C HIS A 89 6.49 11.42 -5.39
N ASP A 90 5.32 11.97 -5.69
CA ASP A 90 4.46 12.56 -4.66
C ASP A 90 3.65 11.49 -3.91
N MET A 91 3.65 11.61 -2.57
CA MET A 91 2.89 10.77 -1.65
C MET A 91 1.57 11.41 -1.20
N THR A 92 1.24 12.62 -1.66
CA THR A 92 -0.01 13.24 -1.25
C THR A 92 -1.21 12.49 -1.86
N ALA A 93 -2.10 12.02 -0.99
CA ALA A 93 -3.35 11.38 -1.38
C ALA A 93 -4.41 12.40 -1.85
N ASN A 94 -4.11 13.70 -1.77
CA ASN A 94 -5.05 14.80 -2.04
C ASN A 94 -5.63 14.79 -3.45
N ALA A 95 -4.96 14.13 -4.40
CA ALA A 95 -5.41 14.02 -5.79
C ALA A 95 -5.78 12.59 -6.19
N TRP A 96 -5.89 11.66 -5.23
CA TRP A 96 -6.23 10.27 -5.54
C TRP A 96 -7.73 10.15 -5.73
N LYS A 97 -8.12 9.76 -6.93
CA LYS A 97 -9.51 9.45 -7.24
C LYS A 97 -9.88 8.06 -6.72
N GLN A 98 -11.02 7.98 -6.07
CA GLN A 98 -11.70 6.73 -5.76
C GLN A 98 -12.32 6.12 -7.02
N LYS A 99 -12.70 4.84 -7.01
CA LYS A 99 -13.29 4.17 -8.19
C LYS A 99 -14.62 4.79 -8.58
N CYS A 100 -15.40 5.25 -7.61
CA CYS A 100 -16.66 5.97 -7.86
C CYS A 100 -16.47 7.23 -8.71
N GLU A 101 -15.34 7.91 -8.59
CA GLU A 101 -15.02 9.11 -9.37
C GLU A 101 -14.72 8.80 -10.85
N TYR A 102 -14.53 7.52 -11.18
CA TYR A 102 -14.45 7.01 -12.56
C TYR A 102 -15.75 6.33 -13.03
N GLY A 103 -16.82 6.35 -12.22
CA GLY A 103 -18.11 5.73 -12.55
C GLY A 103 -18.21 4.22 -12.26
N ASP A 104 -17.25 3.65 -11.54
CA ASP A 104 -17.31 2.26 -11.04
C ASP A 104 -17.78 2.24 -9.57
N ARG A 105 -18.13 1.08 -9.00
CA ARG A 105 -18.48 0.99 -7.58
C ARG A 105 -17.21 0.91 -6.73
N ASP A 106 -17.14 1.75 -5.70
CA ASP A 106 -16.13 1.57 -4.66
C ASP A 106 -16.37 0.27 -3.90
N ALA A 107 -15.29 -0.28 -3.36
CA ALA A 107 -15.44 -1.27 -2.31
C ALA A 107 -16.00 -0.57 -1.07
N GLU A 108 -16.98 -1.19 -0.42
CA GLU A 108 -17.45 -0.70 0.88
C GLU A 108 -16.31 -0.84 1.90
N TRP A 109 -15.83 0.31 2.38
CA TRP A 109 -14.91 0.32 3.51
C TRP A 109 -15.68 -0.05 4.77
N THR A 110 -15.19 -1.04 5.49
CA THR A 110 -15.67 -1.38 6.82
C THR A 110 -14.59 -1.02 7.81
N ASP A 111 -14.94 -0.25 8.84
CA ASP A 111 -14.00 0.10 9.88
C ASP A 111 -13.56 -1.15 10.65
N MET A 112 -12.25 -1.25 10.88
CA MET A 112 -11.61 -2.41 11.50
C MET A 112 -10.96 -1.99 12.80
N LYS A 113 -10.95 -2.87 13.81
CA LYS A 113 -10.21 -2.59 15.03
C LYS A 113 -8.72 -2.55 14.71
N LEU A 114 -8.02 -1.55 15.23
CA LEU A 114 -6.60 -1.36 14.97
C LEU A 114 -5.77 -2.53 15.51
N VAL A 115 -6.19 -3.11 16.64
CA VAL A 115 -5.55 -4.31 17.20
C VAL A 115 -5.72 -5.52 16.29
N GLU A 116 -6.86 -5.68 15.62
CA GLU A 116 -7.08 -6.79 14.68
C GLU A 116 -6.20 -6.66 13.44
N ILE A 117 -6.06 -5.44 12.89
CA ILE A 117 -5.12 -5.15 11.81
C ILE A 117 -3.70 -5.53 12.25
N ALA A 118 -3.29 -5.12 13.45
CA ALA A 118 -1.95 -5.37 13.96
C ALA A 118 -1.69 -6.87 14.18
N GLN A 119 -2.67 -7.62 14.67
CA GLN A 119 -2.56 -9.06 14.95
C GLN A 119 -2.53 -9.92 13.69
N ALA A 120 -3.01 -9.41 12.55
CA ALA A 120 -2.93 -10.13 11.28
C ALA A 120 -1.49 -10.30 10.77
N VAL A 121 -0.54 -9.53 11.31
CA VAL A 121 0.88 -9.53 10.94
C VAL A 121 1.72 -9.94 12.15
N PRO A 122 2.53 -11.01 12.07
CA PRO A 122 3.44 -11.38 13.15
C PRO A 122 4.36 -10.22 13.54
N ALA A 123 4.56 -9.98 14.84
CA ALA A 123 5.31 -8.83 15.36
C ALA A 123 6.73 -8.69 14.76
N GLN A 124 7.39 -9.81 14.46
CA GLN A 124 8.71 -9.81 13.83
C GLN A 124 8.73 -9.33 12.38
N ASN A 125 7.56 -9.26 11.72
CA ASN A 125 7.40 -8.80 10.34
C ASN A 125 6.94 -7.33 10.27
N TRP A 126 6.82 -6.64 11.41
CA TRP A 126 6.37 -5.25 11.44
C TRP A 126 7.41 -4.33 10.78
N PRO A 127 7.00 -3.24 10.11
CA PRO A 127 7.94 -2.30 9.52
C PRO A 127 8.85 -1.69 10.59
N THR A 128 10.15 -1.62 10.31
CA THR A 128 11.15 -1.01 11.21
C THR A 128 11.99 0.02 10.46
N GLY A 129 12.82 0.78 11.18
CA GLY A 129 13.72 1.77 10.56
C GLY A 129 12.98 2.81 9.71
N ASN A 130 13.40 2.98 8.47
CA ASN A 130 12.82 3.96 7.53
C ASN A 130 11.43 3.57 6.99
N ASP A 131 11.01 2.32 7.21
CA ASP A 131 9.71 1.81 6.76
C ASP A 131 8.62 1.94 7.83
N ARG A 132 9.03 2.28 9.06
CA ARG A 132 8.12 2.60 10.16
C ARG A 132 7.60 4.02 10.00
N LEU A 133 6.38 4.17 9.48
CA LEU A 133 5.71 5.46 9.32
C LEU A 133 4.48 5.58 10.24
N LEU A 134 3.54 6.47 9.90
CA LEU A 134 2.39 6.79 10.76
C LEU A 134 1.46 5.61 11.00
N VAL A 135 1.22 4.75 10.00
CA VAL A 135 0.31 3.62 10.16
C VAL A 135 0.85 2.68 11.23
N THR A 136 2.13 2.31 11.11
CA THR A 136 2.83 1.48 12.10
C THR A 136 2.78 2.11 13.49
N ALA A 137 3.04 3.42 13.58
CA ALA A 137 3.02 4.14 14.87
C ALA A 137 1.64 4.10 15.54
N CYS A 138 0.52 4.26 14.83
CA CYS A 138 -0.78 4.16 15.50
C CYS A 138 -1.22 2.72 15.78
N LEU A 139 -0.77 1.73 15.00
CA LEU A 139 -1.02 0.32 15.34
C LEU A 139 -0.30 -0.08 16.63
N GLU A 140 0.97 0.33 16.77
CA GLU A 140 1.72 0.18 18.03
C GLU A 140 1.00 0.88 19.19
N TYR A 141 0.48 2.10 18.97
CA TYR A 141 -0.29 2.82 19.98
C TYR A 141 -1.52 2.05 20.45
N ALA A 142 -2.27 1.46 19.51
CA ALA A 142 -3.46 0.67 19.79
C ALA A 142 -3.13 -0.67 20.48
N VAL A 143 -2.08 -1.36 20.03
CA VAL A 143 -1.62 -2.62 20.64
C VAL A 143 -1.14 -2.42 22.08
N ALA A 144 -0.51 -1.28 22.39
CA ALA A 144 -0.14 -0.94 23.76
C ALA A 144 -1.35 -0.60 24.65
N ARG A 145 -2.53 -0.35 24.05
CA ARG A 145 -3.74 0.12 24.75
C ARG A 145 -4.99 -0.62 24.25
N PRO A 146 -5.04 -1.96 24.35
CA PRO A 146 -6.15 -2.75 23.79
C PRO A 146 -7.51 -2.39 24.42
N TRP A 147 -7.51 -1.91 25.66
CA TRP A 147 -8.72 -1.47 26.37
C TRP A 147 -9.38 -0.21 25.81
N LEU A 148 -8.71 0.53 24.92
CA LEU A 148 -9.32 1.68 24.24
C LEU A 148 -10.19 1.26 23.04
N GLU A 149 -10.14 -0.02 22.65
CA GLU A 149 -10.92 -0.59 21.53
C GLU A 149 -10.84 0.25 20.25
N LEU A 150 -9.64 0.73 19.93
CA LEU A 150 -9.48 1.67 18.83
C LEU A 150 -9.75 1.02 17.46
N ASP A 151 -10.31 1.79 16.53
CA ASP A 151 -10.59 1.42 15.14
C ASP A 151 -10.11 2.47 14.13
N THR A 152 -10.29 2.17 12.85
CA THR A 152 -9.84 3.01 11.74
C THR A 152 -10.51 4.38 11.67
N THR A 153 -11.61 4.64 12.36
CA THR A 153 -12.19 6.00 12.41
C THR A 153 -11.32 6.97 13.23
N GLN A 154 -10.44 6.44 14.07
CA GLN A 154 -9.70 7.23 15.06
C GLN A 154 -8.26 7.55 14.64
N TRP A 155 -7.81 7.16 13.44
CA TRP A 155 -6.48 7.47 12.92
C TRP A 155 -6.13 8.96 13.08
N ALA A 156 -7.02 9.84 12.63
CA ALA A 156 -6.79 11.28 12.67
C ALA A 156 -6.59 11.79 14.11
N VAL A 157 -7.39 11.30 15.06
CA VAL A 157 -7.31 11.70 16.47
C VAL A 157 -6.00 11.20 17.10
N ILE A 158 -5.61 9.96 16.82
CA ILE A 158 -4.36 9.40 17.35
C ILE A 158 -3.17 10.19 16.81
N ILE A 159 -3.15 10.46 15.51
CA ILE A 159 -2.08 11.22 14.85
C ILE A 159 -1.99 12.62 15.46
N GLN A 160 -3.11 13.35 15.56
CA GLN A 160 -3.12 14.72 16.06
C GLN A 160 -2.71 14.84 17.53
N ASN A 161 -3.07 13.88 18.37
CA ASN A 161 -2.85 13.95 19.82
C ASN A 161 -1.53 13.31 20.27
N HIS A 162 -1.01 12.32 19.54
CA HIS A 162 0.13 11.53 19.99
C HIS A 162 1.32 11.54 19.02
N PHE A 163 1.10 11.87 17.75
CA PHE A 163 2.14 11.80 16.72
C PHE A 163 2.25 13.09 15.88
N ARG A 164 1.73 14.21 16.39
CA ARG A 164 1.84 15.53 15.71
C ARG A 164 3.29 15.90 15.43
N ASP A 165 4.17 15.62 16.38
CA ASP A 165 5.59 15.96 16.32
C ASP A 165 6.45 14.77 15.86
N LEU A 166 5.84 13.69 15.34
CA LEU A 166 6.58 12.55 14.83
C LEU A 166 7.37 12.98 13.58
N VAL A 167 8.70 12.96 13.68
CA VAL A 167 9.57 13.17 12.54
C VAL A 167 9.58 11.91 11.69
N LEU A 168 8.88 11.96 10.56
CA LEU A 168 8.96 10.89 9.57
C LEU A 168 10.33 10.89 8.90
N PRO A 169 10.84 9.72 8.48
CA PRO A 169 12.01 9.64 7.62
C PRO A 169 11.87 10.63 6.46
N PRO A 170 12.97 11.27 5.99
CA PRO A 170 12.90 12.18 4.86
C PRO A 170 12.40 11.44 3.61
N ALA A 171 11.64 12.13 2.76
CA ALA A 171 11.40 11.60 1.42
C ALA A 171 12.73 11.57 0.67
N PRO A 172 12.99 10.57 -0.19
CA PRO A 172 14.18 10.58 -1.02
C PRO A 172 14.27 11.88 -1.83
N THR A 173 15.43 12.53 -1.77
CA THR A 173 15.65 13.87 -2.34
C THR A 173 16.23 13.83 -3.75
N ALA A 174 16.67 12.67 -4.21
CA ALA A 174 17.24 12.54 -5.55
C ALA A 174 16.11 12.49 -6.60
N PRO A 175 16.29 13.16 -7.76
CA PRO A 175 15.40 12.98 -8.89
C PRO A 175 15.28 11.49 -9.21
N ASN A 176 14.07 11.02 -9.49
CA ASN A 176 13.81 9.61 -9.80
C ASN A 176 14.00 8.62 -8.63
N THR A 177 14.05 9.09 -7.38
CA THR A 177 14.04 8.22 -6.19
C THR A 177 12.66 8.22 -5.52
N ASN A 178 12.18 7.04 -5.12
CA ASN A 178 10.97 6.87 -4.32
C ASN A 178 11.33 6.03 -3.09
N ARG A 179 10.79 6.40 -1.92
CA ARG A 179 10.94 5.67 -0.65
C ARG A 179 10.59 4.21 -0.81
N ASP A 180 9.62 3.91 -1.66
CA ASP A 180 9.19 2.55 -1.92
C ASP A 180 10.33 1.71 -2.53
N THR A 181 11.06 2.24 -3.51
CA THR A 181 12.20 1.55 -4.14
C THR A 181 13.36 1.33 -3.15
N GLU A 182 13.63 2.30 -2.27
CA GLU A 182 14.64 2.15 -1.21
C GLU A 182 14.24 1.11 -0.16
N ALA A 183 12.98 1.16 0.29
CA ALA A 183 12.40 0.21 1.24
C ALA A 183 12.44 -1.22 0.71
N HIS A 184 12.07 -1.40 -0.56
CA HIS A 184 12.20 -2.69 -1.26
C HIS A 184 13.64 -3.20 -1.21
N ASN A 185 14.60 -2.39 -1.66
CA ASN A 185 16.00 -2.80 -1.69
C ASN A 185 16.50 -3.20 -0.30
N CYS A 186 16.07 -2.52 0.77
CA CYS A 186 16.43 -2.87 2.14
C CYS A 186 15.83 -4.20 2.62
N LEU A 187 14.62 -4.55 2.16
CA LEU A 187 13.93 -5.79 2.56
C LEU A 187 14.43 -7.03 1.82
N PHE A 188 15.06 -6.84 0.65
CA PHE A 188 15.40 -7.93 -0.26
C PHE A 188 16.90 -7.98 -0.66
N SER A 189 17.75 -7.14 -0.05
CA SER A 189 19.22 -7.23 -0.08
C SER A 189 19.76 -8.12 1.02
#